data_AF-A0A1X0Y273-F1
#
_entry.id   AF-A0A1X0Y273-F1
#
_cell.length_a   1.000
_cell.length_b   1.000
_cell.length_c   1.000
_cell.angle_alpha   90.00
_cell.angle_beta   90.00
_cell.angle_gamma   90.00
#
_symmetry.space_group_name_H-M   'P 1'
#
loop_
_entity.id
_entity.type
_entity.pdbx_description
1 polymer ?
#
loop_
_entity_poly.entity_id
_entity_poly.type
_entity_poly.pdbx_seq_one_letter_code
_entity_poly.pdbx_strand_id
1 'polypeptide(L)'
;MEHLECNPADGESPQTELHIARPARDGYPNSQIGARLLISPCTVQWHSGRILSRLGVTFRWEQRARRPRPIRPRRGPAWIGVRKRV
;
A
#
# COMPACT_ATOMS: atom_id res chain seq x y z
N MET A 1 23.25 8.11 -16.88
CA MET A 1 22.01 7.44 -16.44
C MET A 1 22.46 6.29 -15.57
N GLU A 2 22.73 6.58 -14.29
CA GLU A 2 23.39 5.66 -13.36
C GLU A 2 22.57 4.38 -13.19
N HIS A 3 23.19 3.27 -13.55
CA HIS A 3 22.76 1.94 -13.17
C HIS A 3 22.95 1.82 -11.65
N LEU A 4 21.91 2.15 -10.87
CA LEU A 4 21.88 1.79 -9.45
C LEU A 4 21.76 0.27 -9.34
N GLU A 5 22.92 -0.37 -9.22
CA GLU A 5 23.05 -1.79 -8.96
C GLU A 5 22.32 -2.15 -7.67
N CYS A 6 21.47 -3.17 -7.74
CA CYS A 6 20.69 -3.67 -6.62
C CYS A 6 21.63 -4.44 -5.69
N ASN A 7 22.21 -3.80 -4.68
CA ASN A 7 23.01 -4.48 -3.65
C ASN A 7 22.12 -4.89 -2.46
N PRO A 8 21.76 -6.17 -2.30
CA PRO A 8 20.89 -6.65 -1.23
C PRO A 8 21.63 -6.84 0.12
N ALA A 9 22.85 -6.31 0.28
CA ALA A 9 23.68 -6.55 1.47
C ALA A 9 23.80 -5.35 2.43
N ASP A 10 23.28 -4.16 2.08
CA ASP A 10 23.39 -2.95 2.90
C ASP A 10 22.29 -2.90 3.98
N GLY A 11 22.60 -3.47 5.16
CA GLY A 11 22.08 -2.97 6.44
C GLY A 11 20.56 -2.85 6.58
N GLU A 12 19.81 -3.89 6.24
CA GLU A 12 18.35 -3.89 6.26
C GLU A 12 17.76 -4.11 7.65
N SER A 13 17.68 -3.02 8.39
CA SER A 13 16.96 -2.95 9.65
C SER A 13 15.44 -3.06 9.44
N PRO A 14 14.66 -3.70 10.34
CA PRO A 14 13.19 -3.77 10.26
C PRO A 14 12.50 -2.40 10.17
N GLN A 15 13.21 -1.33 10.50
CA GLN A 15 12.80 0.06 10.33
C GLN A 15 12.63 0.44 8.86
N THR A 16 13.51 -0.02 7.97
CA THR A 16 13.42 0.22 6.52
C THR A 16 12.18 -0.48 5.94
N GLU A 17 11.92 -1.71 6.36
CA GLU A 17 10.73 -2.46 5.95
C GLU A 17 9.44 -1.72 6.37
N LEU A 18 9.40 -1.12 7.57
CA LEU A 18 8.28 -0.30 8.02
C LEU A 18 8.08 0.98 7.19
N HIS A 19 9.17 1.65 6.82
CA HIS A 19 9.12 2.83 5.96
C HIS A 19 8.62 2.52 4.55
N ILE A 20 8.84 1.30 4.05
CA ILE A 20 8.29 0.81 2.78
C ILE A 20 6.85 0.33 2.96
N ALA A 21 6.54 -0.36 4.07
CA ALA A 21 5.23 -0.95 4.33
C ALA A 21 4.12 0.10 4.51
N ARG A 22 4.42 1.26 5.10
CA ARG A 22 3.44 2.36 5.25
C ARG A 22 2.91 2.87 3.90
N PRO A 23 3.75 3.42 2.99
CA PRO A 23 3.28 3.88 1.69
C PRO A 23 2.81 2.73 0.79
N ALA A 24 3.36 1.52 0.95
CA ALA A 24 2.83 0.32 0.33
C ALA A 24 1.36 0.04 0.69
N ARG A 25 0.98 0.26 1.95
CA ARG A 25 -0.39 0.08 2.47
C ARG A 25 -1.34 1.18 2.01
N ASP A 26 -0.85 2.40 1.83
CA ASP A 26 -1.62 3.48 1.19
C ASP A 26 -1.87 3.23 -0.29
N GLY A 27 -0.96 2.48 -0.93
CA GLY A 27 -1.13 2.04 -2.31
C GLY A 27 -0.23 2.75 -3.31
N TYR A 28 0.85 3.35 -2.85
CA TYR A 28 1.84 3.98 -3.72
C TYR A 28 2.57 2.91 -4.56
N PRO A 29 2.88 3.19 -5.84
CA PRO A 29 3.67 2.29 -6.68
C PRO A 29 5.14 2.25 -6.24
N ASN A 30 5.85 1.14 -6.51
CA ASN A 30 7.25 0.93 -6.07
C ASN A 30 8.19 2.05 -6.53
N SER A 31 7.97 2.61 -7.72
CA SER A 31 8.72 3.73 -8.27
C SER A 31 8.55 5.00 -7.45
N GLN A 32 7.32 5.30 -7.02
CA GLN A 32 7.04 6.47 -6.19
C GLN A 32 7.49 6.28 -4.75
N ILE A 33 7.43 5.05 -4.23
CA ILE A 33 8.01 4.69 -2.92
C ILE A 33 9.54 4.86 -2.97
N GLY A 34 10.19 4.37 -4.02
CA GLY A 34 11.62 4.51 -4.23
C GLY A 34 12.06 5.97 -4.31
N ALA A 35 11.35 6.78 -5.11
CA ALA A 35 11.59 8.21 -5.21
C ALA A 35 11.44 8.95 -3.86
N ARG A 36 10.50 8.51 -3.00
CA ARG A 36 10.23 9.14 -1.70
C ARG A 36 11.21 8.74 -0.61
N LEU A 37 11.75 7.54 -0.70
CA LEU A 37 12.75 7.00 0.23
C LEU A 37 14.18 7.16 -0.30
N LEU A 38 14.36 7.76 -1.49
CA LEU A 38 15.64 7.89 -2.19
C LEU A 38 16.35 6.54 -2.41
N ILE A 39 15.56 5.49 -2.69
CA ILE A 39 16.03 4.13 -2.97
C ILE A 39 15.52 3.64 -4.32
N SER A 40 16.23 2.68 -4.91
CA SER A 40 15.86 2.11 -6.20
C SER A 40 14.51 1.36 -6.14
N PRO A 41 13.66 1.45 -7.19
CA PRO A 41 12.43 0.67 -7.26
C PRO A 41 12.64 -0.85 -7.20
N CYS A 42 13.80 -1.35 -7.64
CA CYS A 42 14.15 -2.77 -7.53
C CYS A 42 14.37 -3.17 -6.07
N THR A 43 15.05 -2.34 -5.28
CA THR A 43 15.23 -2.52 -3.83
C THR A 43 13.86 -2.51 -3.12
N VAL A 44 12.96 -1.60 -3.50
CA VAL A 44 11.58 -1.59 -2.99
C VAL A 44 10.85 -2.88 -3.34
N GLN A 45 11.02 -3.43 -4.55
CA GLN A 45 10.38 -4.66 -4.98
C GLN A 45 10.84 -5.85 -4.14
N TRP A 46 12.14 -5.95 -3.89
CA TRP A 46 12.73 -6.99 -3.04
C TRP A 46 12.19 -6.92 -1.61
N HIS A 47 12.27 -5.76 -0.96
CA HIS A 47 11.73 -5.58 0.40
C HIS A 47 10.22 -5.83 0.45
N SER A 48 9.48 -5.43 -0.59
CA SER A 48 8.03 -5.68 -0.65
C SER A 48 7.70 -7.17 -0.70
N GLY A 49 8.49 -7.98 -1.41
CA GLY A 49 8.33 -9.43 -1.43
C GLY A 49 8.52 -10.06 -0.05
N ARG A 50 9.56 -9.63 0.67
CA ARG A 50 9.84 -10.10 2.03
C ARG A 50 8.77 -9.69 3.05
N ILE A 51 8.30 -8.43 2.97
CA ILE A 51 7.18 -7.92 3.76
C ILE A 51 5.89 -8.71 3.49
N LEU A 52 5.60 -9.00 2.21
CA LEU A 52 4.44 -9.80 1.78
C LEU A 52 4.51 -11.23 2.35
N SER A 53 5.66 -11.89 2.23
CA SER A 53 5.89 -13.22 2.81
C SER A 53 5.70 -13.22 4.34
N ARG A 54 6.21 -12.19 5.04
CA ARG A 54 6.07 -12.07 6.50
C ARG A 54 4.63 -11.78 6.94
N LEU A 55 3.82 -11.16 6.08
CA LEU A 55 2.40 -10.89 6.30
C LEU A 55 1.50 -12.05 5.82
N GLY A 56 2.05 -13.10 5.21
CA GLY A 56 1.30 -14.24 4.69
C GLY A 56 0.35 -13.87 3.55
N VAL A 57 0.76 -12.92 2.71
CA VAL A 57 -0.03 -12.40 1.58
C VAL A 57 0.81 -12.47 0.32
N THR A 58 0.21 -12.87 -0.79
CA THR A 58 0.94 -13.05 -2.06
C THR A 58 0.90 -11.79 -2.93
N PHE A 59 -0.06 -10.89 -2.69
CA PHE A 59 -0.27 -9.72 -3.53
C PHE A 59 -0.53 -8.43 -2.75
N ARG A 60 -0.07 -7.29 -3.30
CA ARG A 60 -0.34 -5.95 -2.74
C ARG A 60 -1.84 -5.64 -2.61
N TRP A 61 -2.68 -6.13 -3.52
CA TRP A 61 -4.12 -5.92 -3.45
C TRP A 61 -4.76 -6.66 -2.27
N GLU A 62 -4.18 -7.79 -1.86
CA GLU A 62 -4.61 -8.58 -0.71
C GLU A 62 -4.26 -7.88 0.61
N GLN A 63 -3.09 -7.22 0.68
CA GLN A 63 -2.78 -6.29 1.79
C GLN A 63 -3.83 -5.18 1.91
N ARG A 64 -4.25 -4.58 0.79
CA ARG A 64 -5.28 -3.54 0.81
C ARG A 64 -6.66 -4.11 1.17
N ALA A 65 -6.97 -5.32 0.73
CA ALA A 65 -8.24 -5.99 1.01
C ALA A 65 -8.38 -6.40 2.48
N ARG A 66 -7.28 -6.76 3.16
CA ARG A 66 -7.25 -6.99 4.62
C ARG A 66 -7.51 -5.72 5.44
N ARG A 67 -7.39 -4.53 4.83
CA ARG A 67 -7.83 -3.30 5.48
C ARG A 67 -9.35 -3.26 5.47
N PRO A 68 -10.02 -2.99 6.61
CA PRO A 68 -11.45 -2.74 6.59
C PRO A 68 -11.73 -1.63 5.58
N ARG A 69 -12.45 -1.99 4.52
CA ARG A 69 -12.89 -1.03 3.51
C ARG A 69 -13.82 -0.06 4.25
N PRO A 70 -13.57 1.25 4.25
CA PRO A 70 -14.55 2.18 4.80
C PRO A 70 -15.85 1.93 4.04
N ILE A 71 -16.88 1.51 4.76
CA ILE A 71 -18.20 1.28 4.20
C ILE A 71 -18.65 2.67 3.75
N ARG A 72 -18.49 2.98 2.46
CA ARG A 72 -19.09 4.19 1.91
C ARG A 72 -20.60 4.00 2.09
N PRO A 73 -21.30 4.89 2.83
CA PRO A 73 -22.75 4.81 2.87
C PRO A 73 -23.21 4.87 1.43
N ARG A 74 -23.94 3.84 0.98
CA ARG A 74 -24.68 3.90 -0.28
C ARG A 74 -25.55 5.15 -0.14
N ARG A 75 -25.28 6.20 -0.92
CA ARG A 75 -26.18 7.35 -1.06
C ARG A 75 -27.55 6.76 -1.41
N GLY A 76 -28.44 6.68 -0.42
CA GLY A 76 -29.83 6.32 -0.65
C GLY A 76 -30.48 7.43 -1.47
N PRO A 77 -31.48 7.13 -2.30
CA PRO A 77 -32.20 8.15 -3.04
C PRO A 77 -32.84 9.17 -2.07
N ALA A 78 -32.64 10.46 -2.35
CA ALA A 78 -32.98 11.59 -1.49
C ALA A 78 -34.49 11.89 -1.32
N TRP A 79 -35.38 10.97 -1.70
CA TRP A 79 -36.83 11.22 -1.80
C TRP A 79 -37.72 10.31 -0.94
N ILE A 80 -37.16 9.39 -0.15
CA ILE A 80 -37.94 8.60 0.83
C ILE A 80 -38.27 9.45 2.06
N GLY A 81 -39.24 10.36 1.93
CA GLY A 81 -39.63 11.21 3.05
C GLY A 81 -40.83 12.15 2.86
N VAL A 82 -41.54 12.15 1.74
CA VAL A 82 -42.76 12.97 1.61
C VAL A 82 -43.98 12.07 1.49
N ARG A 83 -44.52 11.68 2.64
CA ARG A 83 -45.89 11.16 2.70
C ARG A 83 -46.63 11.60 3.95
N LYS A 84 -47.72 12.31 3.65
CA LYS A 84 -48.96 12.55 4.40
C LYS A 84 -48.89 13.59 5.53
N ARG A 85 -49.64 14.68 5.34
CA ARG A 85 -50.59 15.13 6.36
C ARG A 85 -51.88 15.49 5.63
N VAL A 86 -52.92 14.72 5.92
CA VAL A 86 -54.33 15.05 5.66
C VAL A 86 -54.71 16.21 6.57
#